data_AF-A0A843GK39-F1
#
_entry.id   AF-A0A843GK39-F1
#
_cell.length_a   1.000
_cell.length_b   1.000
_cell.length_c   1.000
_cell.angle_alpha   90.00
_cell.angle_beta   90.00
_cell.angle_gamma   90.00
#
_symmetry.space_group_name_H-M   'P 1'
#
loop_
_entity.id
_entity.type
_entity.pdbx_description
1 polymer ?
#
loop_
_entity_poly.entity_id
_entity_poly.type
_entity_poly.pdbx_seq_one_letter_code
_entity_poly.pdbx_strand_id
1 'polypeptide(L)'
;MNKVLTSKLEKHDVNEWMNGLKWNEVISSLKKHLTAFELGEDYTPEGNLSIAEVAANALILAEYFYINPAGDNRVFLPINRPIVALDIDDVCLDFIGAYENKTGKKLNNYWNGSYDIREKLQELSTDEEFWTNLPTKHLPSFEPDLYITSRSIPVEWTKKNLEKNGFPCAPVYCVPWNESKIDLLKEHNVSILIDDKWDNYKDAIDAGIFCYLMDAPHNKYYNVGHRRVYDLNLSLK
;
A
#
# COMPACT_ATOMS: atom_id res chain seq x y z
N MET A 1 -19.00 38.36 -12.58
CA MET A 1 -18.49 37.89 -11.26
C MET A 1 -19.20 38.60 -10.11
N ASN A 2 -19.17 39.95 -10.05
CA ASN A 2 -19.81 40.72 -8.97
C ASN A 2 -21.32 40.37 -8.79
N LYS A 3 -22.12 40.43 -9.86
CA LYS A 3 -23.57 40.09 -9.84
C LYS A 3 -23.91 38.67 -9.36
N VAL A 4 -23.05 37.68 -9.64
CA VAL A 4 -23.23 36.28 -9.19
C VAL A 4 -22.99 36.15 -7.69
N LEU A 5 -21.90 36.75 -7.21
CA LEU A 5 -21.58 36.75 -5.79
C LEU A 5 -22.64 37.52 -5.00
N THR A 6 -23.07 38.69 -5.48
CA THR A 6 -24.14 39.49 -4.85
C THR A 6 -25.46 38.72 -4.82
N SER A 7 -25.88 38.09 -5.92
CA SER A 7 -27.13 37.31 -5.94
C SER A 7 -27.10 36.09 -5.00
N LYS A 8 -25.94 35.45 -4.81
CA LYS A 8 -25.79 34.35 -3.84
C LYS A 8 -25.77 34.85 -2.39
N LEU A 9 -25.17 36.02 -2.14
CA LEU A 9 -25.15 36.67 -0.83
C LEU A 9 -26.53 37.21 -0.42
N GLU A 10 -27.38 37.61 -1.38
CA GLU A 10 -28.75 38.10 -1.12
C GLU A 10 -29.77 36.98 -0.89
N LYS A 11 -29.48 35.75 -1.32
CA LYS A 11 -30.39 34.59 -1.21
C LYS A 11 -30.35 33.88 0.14
N HIS A 12 -29.36 34.17 0.97
CA HIS A 12 -29.08 33.49 2.23
C HIS A 12 -28.74 34.52 3.30
N ASP A 13 -29.17 34.31 4.55
CA ASP A 13 -28.70 35.16 5.64
C ASP A 13 -27.17 35.03 5.77
N VAL A 14 -26.52 36.06 6.33
CA VAL A 14 -25.05 36.14 6.44
C VAL A 14 -24.50 34.83 7.05
N ASN A 15 -23.62 34.16 6.31
CA ASN A 15 -22.98 32.88 6.65
C ASN A 15 -23.86 31.61 6.62
N GLU A 16 -25.13 31.66 6.20
CA GLU A 16 -25.95 30.43 6.06
C GLU A 16 -25.42 29.47 4.99
N TRP A 17 -24.82 30.00 3.92
CA TRP A 17 -24.14 29.19 2.90
C TRP A 17 -22.98 28.37 3.48
N MET A 18 -22.41 28.76 4.64
CA MET A 18 -21.37 28.01 5.33
C MET A 18 -21.93 26.79 6.09
N ASN A 19 -23.25 26.74 6.30
CA ASN A 19 -23.90 25.77 7.19
C ASN A 19 -24.60 24.60 6.49
N GLY A 20 -24.78 24.55 5.16
CA GLY A 20 -25.69 23.52 4.66
C GLY A 20 -26.04 23.41 3.19
N LEU A 21 -25.09 23.38 2.27
CA LEU A 21 -25.31 22.66 1.01
C LEU A 21 -24.55 21.35 1.02
N LYS A 22 -25.21 20.28 0.56
CA LYS A 22 -24.53 19.01 0.32
C LYS A 22 -23.54 19.22 -0.83
N TRP A 23 -22.33 18.67 -0.71
CA TRP A 23 -21.30 18.83 -1.76
C TRP A 23 -21.83 18.38 -3.13
N ASN A 24 -22.61 17.30 -3.19
CA ASN A 24 -23.22 16.83 -4.44
C ASN A 24 -24.22 17.82 -5.06
N GLU A 25 -24.90 18.66 -4.27
CA GLU A 25 -25.81 19.69 -4.81
C GLU A 25 -25.01 20.81 -5.47
N VAL A 26 -23.90 21.22 -4.86
CA VAL A 26 -22.97 22.21 -5.44
C VAL A 26 -22.31 21.65 -6.71
N ILE A 27 -21.89 20.37 -6.68
CA ILE A 27 -21.35 19.67 -7.85
C ILE A 27 -22.39 19.56 -8.97
N SER A 28 -23.65 19.23 -8.63
CA SER A 28 -24.73 19.14 -9.60
C SER A 28 -25.01 20.49 -10.27
N SER A 29 -25.05 21.57 -9.49
CA SER A 29 -25.19 22.94 -9.99
C SER A 29 -24.01 23.32 -10.89
N LEU A 30 -22.77 23.02 -10.46
CA LEU A 30 -21.57 23.24 -11.27
C LEU A 30 -21.66 22.54 -12.63
N LYS A 31 -21.98 21.24 -12.63
CA LYS A 31 -22.12 20.45 -13.87
C LYS A 31 -23.20 21.01 -14.78
N LYS A 32 -24.36 21.37 -14.24
CA LYS A 32 -25.47 21.97 -15.00
C LYS A 32 -25.01 23.23 -15.75
N HIS A 33 -24.35 24.15 -15.06
CA HIS A 33 -23.88 25.41 -15.68
C HIS A 33 -22.74 25.21 -16.66
N LEU A 34 -21.87 24.23 -16.41
CA LEU A 34 -20.81 23.86 -17.34
C LEU A 34 -21.40 23.30 -18.65
N THR A 35 -22.34 22.36 -18.56
CA THR A 35 -23.03 21.81 -19.74
C THR A 35 -23.77 22.88 -20.53
N ALA A 36 -24.46 23.82 -19.85
CA ALA A 36 -25.12 24.93 -20.53
C ALA A 36 -24.12 25.80 -21.31
N PHE A 37 -22.99 26.15 -20.68
CA PHE A 37 -21.92 26.92 -21.34
C PHE A 37 -21.33 26.17 -22.54
N GLU A 38 -21.08 24.86 -22.43
CA GLU A 38 -20.58 24.02 -23.53
C GLU A 38 -21.54 23.96 -24.72
N LEU A 39 -22.85 24.11 -24.48
CA LEU A 39 -23.88 24.18 -25.51
C LEU A 39 -24.07 25.59 -26.11
N GLY A 40 -23.27 26.58 -25.69
CA GLY A 40 -23.39 27.96 -26.14
C GLY A 40 -24.45 28.78 -25.41
N GLU A 41 -25.00 28.28 -24.30
CA GLU A 41 -25.91 29.02 -23.42
C GLU A 41 -25.09 29.88 -22.44
N ASP A 42 -24.61 31.02 -22.93
CA ASP A 42 -23.69 31.91 -22.18
C ASP A 42 -24.32 32.51 -20.91
N TYR A 43 -25.65 32.62 -20.86
CA TYR A 43 -26.39 33.23 -19.76
C TYR A 43 -27.46 32.29 -19.19
N THR A 44 -27.56 32.30 -17.87
CA THR A 44 -28.66 31.70 -17.10
C THR A 44 -29.98 32.47 -17.30
N PRO A 45 -31.14 31.88 -16.98
CA PRO A 45 -32.44 32.58 -17.01
C PRO A 45 -32.47 33.87 -16.17
N GLU A 46 -31.68 33.94 -15.10
CA GLU A 46 -31.53 35.11 -14.23
C GLU A 46 -30.56 36.17 -14.78
N GLY A 47 -29.95 35.92 -15.94
CA GLY A 47 -29.05 36.82 -16.63
C GLY A 47 -27.62 36.85 -16.06
N ASN A 48 -27.22 35.83 -15.30
CA ASN A 48 -25.83 35.61 -14.90
C ASN A 48 -25.09 34.82 -15.98
N LEU A 49 -23.79 35.09 -16.17
CA LEU A 49 -22.95 34.27 -17.05
C LEU A 49 -22.86 32.84 -16.52
N SER A 50 -23.16 31.85 -17.35
CA SER A 50 -23.09 30.42 -16.99
C SER A 50 -21.71 30.03 -16.48
N ILE A 51 -20.64 30.53 -17.14
CA ILE A 51 -19.27 30.28 -16.70
C ILE A 51 -18.92 30.93 -15.35
N ALA A 52 -19.59 32.03 -14.98
CA ALA A 52 -19.40 32.65 -13.68
C ALA A 52 -20.08 31.84 -12.55
N GLU A 53 -21.18 31.14 -12.82
CA GLU A 53 -21.79 30.20 -11.88
C GLU A 53 -20.91 28.98 -11.64
N VAL A 54 -20.27 28.46 -12.69
CA VAL A 54 -19.24 27.40 -12.58
C VAL A 54 -18.12 27.85 -11.65
N ALA A 55 -17.55 29.04 -11.89
CA ALA A 55 -16.48 29.59 -11.06
C ALA A 55 -16.91 29.74 -9.59
N ALA A 56 -18.11 30.26 -9.33
CA ALA A 56 -18.62 30.41 -7.97
C ALA A 56 -18.81 29.06 -7.26
N ASN A 57 -19.36 28.05 -7.94
CA ASN A 57 -19.55 26.72 -7.35
C ASN A 57 -18.20 26.01 -7.09
N ALA A 58 -17.22 26.20 -7.97
CA ALA A 58 -15.87 25.66 -7.75
C ALA A 58 -15.19 26.29 -6.52
N LEU A 59 -15.33 27.61 -6.34
CA LEU A 59 -14.82 28.30 -5.16
C LEU A 59 -15.52 27.84 -3.87
N ILE A 60 -16.84 27.66 -3.90
CA ILE A 60 -17.59 27.11 -2.75
C ILE A 60 -17.05 25.73 -2.37
N LEU A 61 -16.82 24.84 -3.34
CA LEU A 61 -16.28 23.50 -3.08
C LEU A 61 -14.85 23.54 -2.50
N ALA A 62 -14.02 24.49 -2.94
CA ALA A 62 -12.68 24.69 -2.38
C ALA A 62 -12.73 25.16 -0.92
N GLU A 63 -13.65 26.06 -0.58
CA GLU A 63 -13.86 26.52 0.80
C GLU A 63 -14.44 25.40 1.68
N TYR A 64 -15.44 24.67 1.19
CA TYR A 64 -16.11 23.59 1.92
C TYR A 64 -15.16 22.49 2.39
N PHE A 65 -14.07 22.24 1.66
CA PHE A 65 -13.01 21.33 2.09
C PHE A 65 -12.48 21.67 3.49
N TYR A 66 -12.40 22.96 3.83
CA TYR A 66 -11.88 23.43 5.11
C TYR A 66 -12.99 23.74 6.12
N ILE A 67 -14.09 24.37 5.68
CA ILE A 67 -15.11 24.90 6.60
C ILE A 67 -16.32 23.99 6.80
N ASN A 68 -16.57 23.04 5.89
CA ASN A 68 -17.70 22.10 5.96
C ASN A 68 -17.34 20.69 5.41
N PRO A 69 -16.29 20.03 5.94
CA PRO A 69 -15.91 18.69 5.50
C PRO A 69 -16.97 17.64 5.87
N ALA A 70 -17.73 17.85 6.95
CA ALA A 70 -18.81 16.94 7.37
C ALA A 70 -20.01 16.93 6.41
N GLY A 71 -20.17 17.98 5.58
CA GLY A 71 -21.19 18.06 4.54
C GLY A 71 -20.83 17.30 3.25
N ASP A 72 -19.65 16.68 3.20
CA ASP A 72 -19.20 15.90 2.05
C ASP A 72 -19.96 14.58 1.95
N ASN A 73 -20.94 14.57 1.03
CA ASN A 73 -21.77 13.43 0.75
C ASN A 73 -21.45 12.79 -0.61
N ARG A 74 -20.27 13.06 -1.18
CA ARG A 74 -19.83 12.40 -2.40
C ARG A 74 -19.81 10.89 -2.21
N VAL A 75 -20.14 10.17 -3.27
CA VAL A 75 -20.01 8.71 -3.27
C VAL A 75 -18.53 8.38 -3.38
N PHE A 76 -17.93 7.97 -2.27
CA PHE A 76 -16.60 7.39 -2.28
C PHE A 76 -16.70 5.92 -2.68
N LEU A 77 -15.76 5.47 -3.50
CA LEU A 77 -15.56 4.03 -3.67
C LEU A 77 -15.26 3.42 -2.28
N PRO A 78 -15.67 2.17 -2.03
CA PRO A 78 -15.27 1.48 -0.80
C PRO A 78 -13.76 1.59 -0.65
N ILE A 79 -13.31 2.04 0.52
CA ILE A 79 -11.90 2.01 0.88
C ILE A 79 -11.56 0.54 1.13
N ASN A 80 -11.22 -0.19 0.07
CA ASN A 80 -10.66 -1.52 0.21
C ASN A 80 -9.20 -1.36 0.60
N ARG A 81 -8.90 -1.53 1.90
CA ARG A 81 -7.52 -1.67 2.37
C ARG A 81 -6.92 -2.91 1.68
N PRO A 82 -5.76 -2.79 1.00
CA PRO A 82 -5.10 -3.95 0.41
C PRO A 82 -4.63 -4.90 1.53
N ILE A 83 -4.79 -6.21 1.30
CA ILE A 83 -4.20 -7.23 2.19
C ILE A 83 -2.74 -7.39 1.82
N VAL A 84 -1.83 -7.09 2.76
CA VAL A 84 -0.38 -7.09 2.53
C VAL A 84 0.29 -8.28 3.22
N ALA A 85 0.99 -9.09 2.43
CA ALA A 85 1.83 -10.17 2.90
C ALA A 85 3.32 -9.81 2.78
N LEU A 86 4.08 -10.04 3.85
CA LEU A 86 5.53 -9.86 3.86
C LEU A 86 6.24 -11.22 3.89
N ASP A 87 7.25 -11.38 3.02
CA ASP A 87 8.29 -12.35 3.31
C ASP A 87 9.13 -11.91 4.52
N ILE A 88 9.83 -12.87 5.13
CA ILE A 88 10.58 -12.66 6.37
C ILE A 88 12.08 -12.62 6.11
N ASP A 89 12.63 -13.60 5.38
CA ASP A 89 14.07 -13.77 5.28
C ASP A 89 14.63 -12.81 4.24
N ASP A 90 15.57 -11.95 4.64
CA ASP A 90 16.13 -10.89 3.81
C ASP A 90 15.16 -9.80 3.33
N VAL A 91 13.91 -9.85 3.78
CA VAL A 91 12.91 -8.76 3.74
C VAL A 91 12.72 -8.13 5.11
N CYS A 92 12.29 -8.89 6.12
CA CYS A 92 12.11 -8.36 7.48
C CYS A 92 13.38 -8.54 8.32
N LEU A 93 13.98 -9.73 8.28
CA LEU A 93 15.10 -10.16 9.11
C LEU A 93 16.34 -10.43 8.26
N ASP A 94 17.52 -10.14 8.78
CA ASP A 94 18.81 -10.31 8.08
C ASP A 94 19.28 -11.77 8.15
N PHE A 95 18.66 -12.62 7.34
CA PHE A 95 18.99 -14.03 7.29
C PHE A 95 20.39 -14.27 6.70
N ILE A 96 20.72 -13.68 5.54
CA ILE A 96 22.05 -13.82 4.94
C ILE A 96 23.14 -13.40 5.93
N GLY A 97 23.04 -12.22 6.55
CA GLY A 97 24.04 -11.75 7.51
C GLY A 97 24.19 -12.69 8.73
N ALA A 98 23.07 -13.15 9.29
CA ALA A 98 23.10 -14.11 10.39
C ALA A 98 23.71 -15.47 9.97
N TYR A 99 23.36 -15.96 8.79
CA TYR A 99 23.89 -17.20 8.23
C TYR A 99 25.40 -17.13 8.02
N GLU A 100 25.91 -16.06 7.41
CA GLU A 100 27.35 -15.87 7.20
C GLU A 100 28.11 -15.82 8.52
N ASN A 101 27.55 -15.14 9.53
CA ASN A 101 28.14 -15.05 10.87
C ASN A 101 28.18 -16.41 11.58
N LYS A 102 27.09 -17.19 11.51
CA LYS A 102 26.99 -18.50 12.16
C LYS A 102 27.90 -19.54 11.51
N THR A 103 27.98 -19.53 10.19
CA THR A 103 28.72 -20.55 9.42
C THR A 103 30.17 -20.16 9.13
N GLY A 104 30.52 -18.88 9.26
CA GLY A 104 31.81 -18.33 8.84
C GLY A 104 32.00 -18.28 7.32
N LYS A 105 30.95 -18.59 6.54
CA LYS A 105 30.99 -18.71 5.09
C LYS A 105 30.29 -17.54 4.44
N LYS A 106 31.03 -16.76 3.65
CA LYS A 106 30.45 -15.69 2.83
C LYS A 106 29.72 -16.26 1.61
N LEU A 107 28.48 -15.83 1.42
CA LEU A 107 27.70 -16.07 0.23
C LEU A 107 28.10 -15.05 -0.84
N ASN A 108 28.03 -15.44 -2.10
CA ASN A 108 28.17 -14.50 -3.21
C ASN A 108 26.83 -13.81 -3.49
N ASN A 109 26.81 -12.88 -4.44
CA ASN A 109 25.63 -12.08 -4.78
C ASN A 109 24.60 -12.83 -5.64
N TYR A 110 24.50 -14.16 -5.57
CA TYR A 110 23.51 -14.95 -6.31
C TYR A 110 22.65 -15.76 -5.34
N TRP A 111 21.41 -16.07 -5.75
CA TRP A 111 20.46 -16.80 -4.91
C TRP A 111 21.02 -18.16 -4.46
N ASN A 112 21.61 -18.90 -5.41
CA ASN A 112 22.37 -20.11 -5.12
C ASN A 112 23.82 -19.75 -4.79
N GLY A 113 24.02 -18.94 -3.74
CA GLY A 113 25.32 -18.38 -3.41
C GLY A 113 26.32 -19.37 -2.84
N SER A 114 25.87 -20.59 -2.51
CA SER A 114 26.72 -21.69 -2.08
C SER A 114 26.10 -23.05 -2.40
N TYR A 115 26.95 -24.04 -2.72
CA TYR A 115 26.53 -25.43 -2.95
C TYR A 115 26.06 -26.16 -1.68
N ASP A 116 26.56 -25.79 -0.50
CA ASP A 116 26.24 -26.43 0.79
C ASP A 116 25.07 -25.77 1.54
N ILE A 117 24.47 -24.70 0.99
CA ILE A 117 23.44 -23.92 1.70
C ILE A 117 22.25 -24.77 2.12
N ARG A 118 21.86 -25.76 1.29
CA ARG A 118 20.74 -26.67 1.58
C ARG A 118 21.01 -27.58 2.77
N GLU A 119 22.22 -28.12 2.85
CA GLU A 119 22.64 -28.96 3.96
C GLU A 119 22.70 -28.14 5.26
N LYS A 120 23.27 -26.93 5.19
CA LYS A 120 23.33 -26.02 6.34
C LYS A 120 21.97 -25.52 6.81
N LEU A 121 21.03 -25.26 5.90
CA LEU A 121 19.65 -24.95 6.25
C LEU A 121 18.99 -26.11 7.01
N GLN A 122 19.27 -27.36 6.64
CA GLN A 122 18.78 -28.54 7.34
C GLN A 122 19.37 -28.65 8.75
N GLU A 123 20.66 -28.40 8.93
CA GLU A 123 21.29 -28.32 10.27
C GLU A 123 20.61 -27.24 11.12
N LEU A 124 20.46 -26.04 10.56
CA LEU A 124 19.85 -24.89 11.24
C LEU A 124 18.37 -25.09 11.56
N SER A 125 17.65 -26.02 10.91
CA SER A 125 16.23 -26.27 11.19
C SER A 125 15.95 -26.68 12.64
N THR A 126 16.96 -27.14 13.37
CA THR A 126 16.89 -27.53 14.78
C THR A 126 17.46 -26.49 15.74
N ASP A 127 18.02 -25.39 15.22
CA ASP A 127 18.69 -24.35 16.01
C ASP A 127 17.72 -23.20 16.36
N GLU A 128 16.93 -23.38 17.43
CA GLU A 128 15.99 -22.34 17.90
C GLU A 128 16.71 -21.01 18.17
N GLU A 129 17.92 -21.06 18.74
CA GLU A 129 18.65 -19.86 19.11
C GLU A 129 18.98 -19.03 17.86
N PHE A 130 19.38 -19.66 16.77
CA PHE A 130 19.59 -18.97 15.50
C PHE A 130 18.31 -18.25 15.02
N TRP A 131 17.20 -18.98 14.91
CA TRP A 131 15.96 -18.42 14.34
C TRP A 131 15.29 -17.38 15.23
N THR A 132 15.45 -17.46 16.54
CA THR A 132 14.87 -16.49 17.50
C THR A 132 15.73 -15.25 17.72
N ASN A 133 16.94 -15.21 17.13
CA ASN A 133 17.90 -14.10 17.28
C ASN A 133 18.37 -13.48 15.95
N LEU A 134 17.73 -13.78 14.81
CA LEU A 134 18.01 -13.07 13.56
C LEU A 134 17.86 -11.54 13.76
N PRO A 135 18.82 -10.72 13.29
CA PRO A 135 18.72 -9.27 13.38
C PRO A 135 17.61 -8.70 12.49
N THR A 136 17.07 -7.54 12.87
CA THR A 136 16.18 -6.75 12.01
C THR A 136 16.93 -6.24 10.78
N LYS A 137 16.31 -6.37 9.61
CA LYS A 137 16.80 -5.79 8.34
C LYS A 137 15.98 -4.59 7.92
N HIS A 138 14.67 -4.76 7.77
CA HIS A 138 13.74 -3.69 7.46
C HIS A 138 12.53 -3.77 8.39
N LEU A 139 12.28 -2.71 9.16
CA LEU A 139 11.09 -2.58 9.99
C LEU A 139 10.00 -1.83 9.20
N PRO A 140 8.77 -2.35 9.08
CA PRO A 140 7.74 -1.69 8.29
C PRO A 140 7.17 -0.45 8.99
N SER A 141 6.83 0.58 8.22
CA SER A 141 6.09 1.75 8.69
C SER A 141 4.56 1.57 8.66
N PHE A 142 4.11 0.34 8.40
CA PHE A 142 2.71 -0.07 8.30
C PHE A 142 2.49 -1.41 8.99
N GLU A 143 1.24 -1.77 9.26
CA GLU A 143 0.86 -3.08 9.79
C GLU A 143 0.59 -4.06 8.63
N PRO A 144 1.43 -5.09 8.42
CA PRO A 144 1.13 -6.16 7.48
C PRO A 144 -0.05 -7.01 7.99
N ASP A 145 -0.82 -7.57 7.06
CA ASP A 145 -1.96 -8.43 7.39
C ASP A 145 -1.51 -9.87 7.67
N LEU A 146 -0.38 -10.30 7.09
CA LEU A 146 0.28 -11.57 7.41
C LEU A 146 1.77 -11.58 7.02
N TYR A 147 2.49 -12.53 7.60
CA TYR A 147 3.82 -12.93 7.16
C TYR A 147 3.75 -14.29 6.47
N ILE A 148 4.54 -14.48 5.41
CA ILE A 148 4.63 -15.73 4.67
C ILE A 148 6.08 -16.05 4.35
N THR A 149 6.57 -17.19 4.82
CA THR A 149 7.99 -17.55 4.71
C THR A 149 8.19 -18.98 4.26
N SER A 150 9.31 -19.26 3.60
CA SER A 150 9.70 -20.62 3.23
C SER A 150 10.65 -21.21 4.28
N ARG A 151 10.20 -21.29 5.54
CA ARG A 151 10.98 -21.90 6.64
C ARG A 151 10.42 -23.27 7.01
N SER A 152 11.31 -24.24 7.19
CA SER A 152 10.96 -25.59 7.68
C SER A 152 11.27 -25.73 9.17
N ILE A 153 10.68 -24.84 10.00
CA ILE A 153 10.87 -24.78 11.46
C ILE A 153 9.52 -24.52 12.17
N PRO A 154 9.43 -24.69 13.50
CA PRO A 154 8.24 -24.28 14.25
C PRO A 154 7.90 -22.79 14.07
N VAL A 155 6.66 -22.50 13.68
CA VAL A 155 6.17 -21.13 13.44
C VAL A 155 6.38 -20.21 14.65
N GLU A 156 6.25 -20.76 15.86
CA GLU A 156 6.41 -20.02 17.12
C GLU A 156 7.80 -19.40 17.28
N TRP A 157 8.86 -20.00 16.71
CA TRP A 157 10.20 -19.42 16.75
C TRP A 157 10.28 -18.13 15.93
N THR A 158 9.59 -18.12 14.78
CA THR A 158 9.48 -16.95 13.92
C THR A 158 8.67 -15.85 14.60
N LYS A 159 7.52 -16.19 15.20
CA LYS A 159 6.71 -15.23 15.97
C LYS A 159 7.49 -14.60 17.12
N LYS A 160 8.22 -15.41 17.89
CA LYS A 160 9.08 -14.97 18.99
C LYS A 160 10.16 -13.99 18.52
N ASN A 161 10.76 -14.22 17.36
CA ASN A 161 11.72 -13.28 16.76
C ASN A 161 11.05 -11.95 16.38
N LEU A 162 9.95 -12.01 15.63
CA LEU A 162 9.21 -10.84 15.16
C LEU A 162 8.78 -9.95 16.34
N GLU A 163 8.17 -10.54 17.37
CA GLU A 163 7.74 -9.83 18.57
C GLU A 163 8.93 -9.22 19.32
N LYS A 164 10.02 -9.98 19.51
CA LYS A 164 11.24 -9.50 20.17
C LYS A 164 11.84 -8.27 19.47
N ASN A 165 11.77 -8.22 18.15
CA ASN A 165 12.35 -7.16 17.32
C ASN A 165 11.38 -6.00 17.04
N GLY A 166 10.18 -6.00 17.65
CA GLY A 166 9.23 -4.90 17.55
C GLY A 166 8.45 -4.84 16.24
N PHE A 167 8.34 -5.96 15.53
CA PHE A 167 7.47 -6.06 14.36
C PHE A 167 5.98 -6.09 14.78
N PRO A 168 5.07 -5.59 13.95
CA PRO A 168 3.64 -5.79 14.17
C PRO A 168 3.28 -7.29 14.28
N CYS A 169 2.47 -7.65 15.26
CA CYS A 169 2.01 -9.03 15.42
C CYS A 169 0.92 -9.35 14.39
N ALA A 170 1.26 -10.18 13.41
CA ALA A 170 0.33 -10.69 12.40
C ALA A 170 0.45 -12.23 12.29
N PRO A 171 -0.56 -12.92 11.71
CA PRO A 171 -0.46 -14.34 11.39
C PRO A 171 0.81 -14.66 10.59
N VAL A 172 1.44 -15.79 10.91
CA VAL A 172 2.66 -16.27 10.23
C VAL A 172 2.34 -17.62 9.59
N TYR A 173 2.53 -17.70 8.28
CA TYR A 173 2.36 -18.92 7.50
C TYR A 173 3.72 -19.38 6.94
N CYS A 174 3.96 -20.69 7.03
CA CYS A 174 5.17 -21.31 6.49
C CYS A 174 4.82 -22.24 5.33
N VAL A 175 5.55 -22.13 4.23
CA VAL A 175 5.59 -23.15 3.18
C VAL A 175 6.89 -23.95 3.30
N PRO A 176 6.91 -25.24 2.94
CA PRO A 176 8.15 -26.00 2.83
C PRO A 176 9.15 -25.36 1.86
N TRP A 177 10.43 -25.69 2.02
CA TRP A 177 11.45 -25.21 1.09
C TRP A 177 11.16 -25.67 -0.35
N ASN A 178 11.32 -24.73 -1.29
CA ASN A 178 11.06 -24.92 -2.73
C ASN A 178 9.58 -25.10 -3.11
N GLU A 179 8.64 -24.89 -2.18
CA GLU A 179 7.23 -24.79 -2.52
C GLU A 179 6.83 -23.34 -2.81
N SER A 180 5.84 -23.19 -3.69
CA SER A 180 5.32 -21.88 -4.08
C SER A 180 4.40 -21.31 -3.02
N LYS A 181 4.42 -19.99 -2.86
CA LYS A 181 3.56 -19.27 -1.91
C LYS A 181 2.14 -19.03 -2.43
N ILE A 182 1.90 -19.24 -3.73
CA ILE A 182 0.70 -18.79 -4.44
C ILE A 182 -0.61 -19.30 -3.84
N ASP A 183 -0.66 -20.56 -3.42
CA ASP A 183 -1.89 -21.14 -2.89
C ASP A 183 -2.32 -20.45 -1.59
N LEU A 184 -1.36 -20.20 -0.68
CA LEU A 184 -1.61 -19.41 0.53
C LEU A 184 -1.97 -17.96 0.24
N LEU A 185 -1.30 -17.33 -0.73
CA LEU A 185 -1.61 -15.95 -1.10
C LEU A 185 -3.06 -15.83 -1.61
N LYS A 186 -3.52 -16.80 -2.40
CA LYS A 186 -4.90 -16.86 -2.90
C LYS A 186 -5.88 -17.18 -1.79
N GLU A 187 -5.58 -18.14 -0.92
CA GLU A 187 -6.41 -18.52 0.23
C GLU A 187 -6.71 -17.30 1.12
N HIS A 188 -5.71 -16.44 1.35
CA HIS A 188 -5.85 -15.25 2.19
C HIS A 188 -6.22 -13.98 1.41
N ASN A 189 -6.55 -14.07 0.12
CA ASN A 189 -6.90 -12.92 -0.73
C ASN A 189 -5.84 -11.80 -0.71
N VAL A 190 -4.56 -12.17 -0.66
CA VAL A 190 -3.45 -11.21 -0.63
C VAL A 190 -3.50 -10.33 -1.87
N SER A 191 -3.50 -9.02 -1.64
CA SER A 191 -3.47 -8.00 -2.69
C SER A 191 -2.04 -7.62 -3.05
N ILE A 192 -1.15 -7.55 -2.06
CA ILE A 192 0.25 -7.12 -2.22
C ILE A 192 1.18 -8.13 -1.52
N LEU A 193 2.13 -8.70 -2.26
CA LEU A 193 3.28 -9.43 -1.72
C LEU A 193 4.53 -8.53 -1.75
N ILE A 194 5.37 -8.62 -0.73
CA ILE A 194 6.73 -8.07 -0.74
C ILE A 194 7.71 -9.21 -0.45
N ASP A 195 8.58 -9.50 -1.41
CA ASP A 195 9.48 -10.66 -1.38
C ASP A 195 10.80 -10.31 -2.07
N ASP A 196 11.93 -10.86 -1.63
CA ASP A 196 13.25 -10.64 -2.23
C ASP A 196 13.59 -11.70 -3.29
N LYS A 197 12.88 -12.84 -3.32
CA LYS A 197 13.16 -13.93 -4.26
C LYS A 197 12.47 -13.67 -5.60
N TRP A 198 13.26 -13.71 -6.67
CA TRP A 198 12.77 -13.53 -8.04
C TRP A 198 11.64 -14.49 -8.41
N ASP A 199 11.76 -15.78 -8.07
CA ASP A 199 10.74 -16.77 -8.42
C ASP A 199 9.40 -16.46 -7.74
N ASN A 200 9.41 -16.05 -6.47
CA ASN A 200 8.19 -15.67 -5.74
C ASN A 200 7.56 -14.42 -6.36
N TYR A 201 8.39 -13.42 -6.71
CA TYR A 201 7.94 -12.23 -7.44
C TYR A 201 7.27 -12.61 -8.77
N LYS A 202 7.94 -13.44 -9.58
CA LYS A 202 7.42 -13.85 -10.89
C LYS A 202 6.12 -14.64 -10.75
N ASP A 203 6.09 -15.63 -9.86
CA ASP A 203 4.91 -16.46 -9.62
C ASP A 203 3.71 -15.59 -9.18
N ALA A 204 3.93 -14.60 -8.30
CA ALA A 204 2.87 -13.71 -7.84
C ALA A 204 2.29 -12.88 -8.99
N ILE A 205 3.16 -12.29 -9.83
CA ILE A 205 2.75 -11.52 -11.01
C ILE A 205 1.96 -12.40 -11.99
N ASP A 206 2.45 -13.59 -12.30
CA ASP A 206 1.78 -14.52 -13.21
C ASP A 206 0.42 -14.99 -12.68
N ALA A 207 0.26 -15.05 -11.35
CA ALA A 207 -1.00 -15.36 -10.68
C ALA A 207 -1.95 -14.15 -10.53
N GLY A 208 -1.56 -12.96 -11.01
CA GLY A 208 -2.37 -11.74 -10.91
C GLY A 208 -2.30 -11.03 -9.55
N ILE A 209 -1.33 -11.37 -8.70
CA ILE A 209 -1.10 -10.75 -7.39
C ILE A 209 -0.05 -9.66 -7.55
N PHE A 210 -0.31 -8.46 -7.01
CA PHE A 210 0.68 -7.39 -7.08
C PHE A 210 1.88 -7.76 -6.19
N CYS A 211 3.10 -7.72 -6.73
CA CYS A 211 4.32 -7.96 -5.96
C CYS A 211 5.28 -6.78 -6.06
N TYR A 212 5.84 -6.37 -4.93
CA TYR A 212 7.09 -5.62 -4.86
C TYR A 212 8.26 -6.60 -4.71
N LEU A 213 9.33 -6.38 -5.47
CA LEU A 213 10.60 -7.08 -5.31
C LEU A 213 11.48 -6.27 -4.35
N MET A 214 11.71 -6.79 -3.15
CA MET A 214 12.64 -6.20 -2.19
C MET A 214 14.06 -6.27 -2.75
N ASP A 215 14.80 -5.17 -2.71
CA ASP A 215 16.16 -5.11 -3.24
C ASP A 215 17.10 -6.00 -2.42
N ALA A 216 17.76 -6.94 -3.11
CA ALA A 216 18.77 -7.80 -2.52
C ALA A 216 19.89 -8.06 -3.55
N PRO A 217 21.13 -8.33 -3.12
CA PRO A 217 22.25 -8.55 -4.04
C PRO A 217 21.95 -9.56 -5.17
N HIS A 218 21.22 -10.64 -4.84
CA HIS A 218 20.86 -11.72 -5.76
C HIS A 218 19.75 -11.44 -6.75
N ASN A 219 19.11 -10.26 -6.71
CA ASN A 219 18.02 -9.93 -7.62
C ASN A 219 18.22 -8.60 -8.38
N LYS A 220 19.37 -7.93 -8.20
CA LYS A 220 19.66 -6.62 -8.81
C LYS A 220 19.72 -6.60 -10.34
N TYR A 221 19.97 -7.75 -10.95
CA TYR A 221 20.04 -7.89 -12.40
C TYR A 221 18.66 -8.03 -13.07
N TYR A 222 17.57 -8.09 -12.28
CA TYR A 222 16.20 -8.07 -12.81
C TYR A 222 15.63 -6.64 -12.84
N ASN A 223 15.22 -6.19 -14.03
CA ASN A 223 14.53 -4.91 -14.18
C ASN A 223 13.02 -5.07 -13.93
N VAL A 224 12.54 -4.52 -12.81
CA VAL A 224 11.13 -4.55 -12.39
C VAL A 224 10.50 -3.16 -12.28
N GLY A 225 11.21 -2.11 -12.74
CA GLY A 225 10.75 -0.73 -12.71
C GLY A 225 10.33 -0.26 -11.31
N HIS A 226 9.14 0.35 -11.22
CA HIS A 226 8.58 0.91 -9.99
C HIS A 226 8.17 -0.16 -8.95
N ARG A 227 8.29 -1.45 -9.27
CA ARG A 227 8.00 -2.55 -8.34
C ARG A 227 9.22 -2.94 -7.50
N ARG A 228 10.37 -2.29 -7.68
CA ARG A 228 11.52 -2.47 -6.76
C ARG A 228 11.35 -1.57 -5.55
N VAL A 229 11.51 -2.13 -4.36
CA VAL A 229 11.55 -1.40 -3.09
C VAL A 229 12.86 -1.68 -2.37
N TYR A 230 13.33 -0.75 -1.55
CA TYR A 230 14.64 -0.82 -0.87
C TYR A 230 14.54 -0.89 0.65
N ASP A 231 13.34 -0.63 1.17
CA ASP A 231 12.97 -0.71 2.58
C ASP A 231 11.45 -0.92 2.68
N LEU A 232 10.97 -1.06 3.91
CA LEU A 232 9.54 -1.19 4.22
C LEU A 232 8.91 0.13 4.72
N ASN A 233 9.53 1.28 4.43
CA ASN A 233 8.97 2.58 4.71
C ASN A 233 8.03 3.02 3.57
N LEU A 234 6.86 2.37 3.49
CA LEU A 234 5.91 2.51 2.40
C LEU A 234 4.59 3.13 2.87
N SER A 235 4.10 4.11 2.11
CA SER A 235 2.74 4.63 2.27
C SER A 235 1.77 3.79 1.43
N LEU A 236 1.12 2.81 2.06
CA LEU A 236 0.06 2.03 1.44
C LEU A 236 -1.19 2.92 1.33
N LYS A 237 -1.57 3.32 0.11
CA LYS A 237 -2.78 4.12 -0.18
C LYS A 237 -3.92 3.22 -0.65
#